data_AF-A0A934J5Q9-F1
#
_entry.id   AF-A0A934J5Q9-F1
#
_cell.length_a   1.000
_cell.length_b   1.000
_cell.length_c   1.000
_cell.angle_alpha   90.00
_cell.angle_beta   90.00
_cell.angle_gamma   90.00
#
_symmetry.space_group_name_H-M   'P 1'
#
loop_
_entity.id
_entity.type
_entity.pdbx_description
1 polymer ?
#
loop_
_entity_poly.entity_id
_entity_poly.type
_entity_poly.pdbx_seq_one_letter_code
_entity_poly.pdbx_strand_id
1 'polypeptide(L)'
;MVRIFKWLAVITLIFAIMAGILSGYLSTETPKYSFESRDFSWLSAINWWVLGVISAIFIFGFARILECLESITSILKKTEVDTTSQSLGNAGTKLSKLSGYTMSSPSRD
;
A
#
# COMPACT_ATOMS: atom_id res chain seq x y z
N MET A 1 -1.55 5.33 3.03
CA MET A 1 -0.22 5.21 2.36
C MET A 1 -0.28 5.07 0.83
N VAL A 2 -1.46 4.87 0.24
CA VAL A 2 -1.55 4.33 -1.12
C VAL A 2 -1.38 5.39 -2.22
N ARG A 3 -1.61 6.67 -1.89
CA ARG A 3 -1.31 7.80 -2.78
C ARG A 3 0.17 7.86 -3.15
N ILE A 4 1.06 7.51 -2.22
CA ILE A 4 2.52 7.50 -2.44
C ILE A 4 2.89 6.40 -3.44
N PHE A 5 2.32 5.21 -3.32
CA PHE A 5 2.55 4.11 -4.28
C PHE A 5 2.00 4.41 -5.68
N LYS A 6 0.85 5.08 -5.77
CA LYS A 6 0.31 5.54 -7.07
C LYS A 6 1.24 6.56 -7.72
N TRP A 7 1.77 7.51 -6.94
CA TRP A 7 2.78 8.47 -7.41
C TRP A 7 4.09 7.79 -7.80
N LEU A 8 4.53 6.80 -7.02
CA LEU A 8 5.74 6.03 -7.30
C LEU A 8 5.63 5.35 -8.67
N ALA A 9 4.50 4.68 -8.95
CA ALA A 9 4.26 4.03 -10.24
C ALA A 9 4.35 5.01 -11.43
N VAL A 10 3.80 6.23 -11.28
CA VAL A 10 3.90 7.27 -12.32
C VAL A 10 5.34 7.72 -12.52
N ILE A 11 6.08 7.95 -11.43
CA ILE A 11 7.49 8.34 -11.49
C ILE A 11 8.31 7.24 -12.18
N THR A 12 8.11 5.98 -11.81
CA THR A 12 8.79 4.84 -12.43
C THR A 12 8.52 4.76 -13.94
N LEU A 13 7.29 5.03 -14.36
CA LEU A 13 6.93 5.06 -15.77
C LEU A 13 7.65 6.19 -16.54
N ILE A 14 7.76 7.38 -15.95
CA ILE A 14 8.50 8.51 -16.54
C ILE A 14 9.99 8.14 -16.68
N PHE A 15 10.59 7.57 -15.64
CA PHE A 15 11.98 7.11 -15.71
C PHE A 15 12.20 6.05 -16.77
N ALA A 16 11.27 5.10 -16.93
CA ALA A 16 11.36 4.08 -17.96
C ALA A 16 11.25 4.66 -19.38
N ILE A 17 10.39 5.67 -19.58
CA ILE A 17 10.29 6.37 -20.87
C ILE A 17 11.61 7.07 -21.20
N MET A 18 12.16 7.83 -20.25
CA MET A 18 13.45 8.51 -20.40
C MET A 18 14.61 7.54 -20.64
N ALA A 19 14.65 6.44 -19.89
CA ALA A 19 15.66 5.39 -20.05
C ALA A 19 15.57 4.73 -21.43
N GLY A 20 14.36 4.49 -21.94
CA GLY A 20 14.17 3.96 -23.29
C GLY A 20 14.65 4.91 -24.38
N ILE A 21 14.37 6.21 -24.24
CA ILE A 21 14.88 7.23 -25.18
C ILE A 21 16.41 7.27 -25.14
N LEU A 22 17.01 7.31 -23.94
CA LEU A 22 18.46 7.35 -23.77
C LEU A 22 19.12 6.09 -24.34
N SER A 23 18.56 4.92 -24.04
CA SER A 23 19.01 3.62 -24.56
C SER A 23 18.87 3.55 -26.09
N GLY A 24 17.81 4.10 -26.66
CA GLY A 24 17.59 4.18 -28.10
C GLY A 24 18.64 5.01 -28.83
N TYR A 25 19.24 6.02 -28.18
CA TYR A 25 20.37 6.79 -28.72
C TYR A 25 21.75 6.19 -28.43
N LEU A 26 21.89 5.41 -27.35
CA LEU A 26 23.15 4.77 -26.97
C LEU A 26 23.38 3.43 -27.69
N SER A 27 22.32 2.71 -28.03
CA SER A 27 22.41 1.38 -28.65
C SER A 27 22.75 1.42 -30.14
N THR A 28 22.91 2.61 -30.71
CA THR A 28 23.11 2.82 -32.13
C THR A 28 24.59 2.85 -32.38
N GLU A 29 25.07 1.98 -33.27
CA GLU A 29 26.48 1.94 -33.65
C GLU A 29 26.94 3.35 -34.07
N THR A 30 28.13 3.73 -33.63
CA THR A 30 28.72 5.01 -34.08
C THR A 30 28.86 4.96 -35.59
N PRO A 31 28.32 5.96 -36.32
CA PRO A 31 28.34 5.96 -37.77
C PRO A 31 29.78 5.82 -38.27
N LYS A 32 30.01 4.89 -39.21
CA LYS A 32 31.36 4.66 -39.77
C LYS A 32 31.84 5.85 -40.59
N TYR A 33 30.92 6.66 -41.07
CA TYR A 33 31.18 7.82 -41.89
C TYR A 33 30.47 9.07 -41.34
N SER A 34 31.11 10.23 -41.46
CA SER A 34 30.63 11.49 -40.87
C SER A 34 29.32 12.04 -41.45
N PHE A 35 28.85 11.49 -42.58
CA PHE A 35 27.61 11.85 -43.26
C PHE A 35 26.44 10.92 -42.91
N GLU A 36 26.68 9.87 -42.14
CA GLU A 36 25.66 8.90 -41.75
C GLU A 36 25.04 9.35 -40.40
N SER A 37 23.72 9.52 -40.37
CA SER A 37 23.00 9.92 -39.16
C SER A 37 22.92 8.76 -38.17
N ARG A 38 23.02 9.05 -36.86
CA ARG A 38 22.65 8.05 -35.84
C ARG A 38 21.16 7.79 -35.91
N ASP A 39 20.80 6.63 -36.46
CA ASP A 39 19.42 6.18 -36.49
C ASP A 39 19.00 5.66 -35.12
N PHE A 40 17.89 6.13 -34.59
CA PHE A 40 17.39 5.74 -33.27
C PHE A 40 17.00 4.26 -33.20
N SER A 41 17.52 3.52 -32.21
CA SER A 41 17.17 2.12 -32.00
C SER A 41 15.81 1.99 -31.29
N TRP A 42 14.75 1.96 -32.09
CA TRP A 42 13.37 1.77 -31.60
C TRP A 42 13.18 0.48 -30.81
N LEU A 43 13.86 -0.61 -31.19
CA LEU A 43 13.78 -1.88 -30.46
C LEU A 43 14.28 -1.75 -29.02
N SER A 44 15.40 -1.05 -28.83
CA SER A 44 15.97 -0.80 -27.50
C SER A 44 15.02 0.05 -26.66
N ALA A 45 14.44 1.10 -27.25
CA ALA A 45 13.50 1.99 -26.57
C ALA A 45 12.21 1.28 -26.16
N ILE A 46 11.60 0.50 -27.07
CA ILE A 46 10.39 -0.26 -26.82
C ILE A 46 10.60 -1.27 -25.69
N ASN A 47 11.75 -1.96 -25.65
CA ASN A 47 12.05 -2.92 -24.59
C ASN A 47 12.01 -2.25 -23.20
N TRP A 48 12.66 -1.10 -23.05
CA TRP A 48 12.62 -0.32 -21.80
C TRP A 48 11.22 0.15 -21.43
N TRP A 49 10.42 0.59 -22.41
CA TRP A 49 9.05 1.02 -22.15
C TRP A 49 8.17 -0.14 -21.69
N VAL A 50 8.30 -1.32 -22.32
CA VAL A 50 7.57 -2.53 -21.93
C VAL A 50 7.96 -2.96 -20.51
N LEU A 51 9.26 -3.01 -20.21
CA LEU A 51 9.76 -3.29 -18.85
C LEU A 51 9.23 -2.28 -17.82
N GLY A 52 9.19 -0.99 -18.18
CA GLY A 52 8.63 0.07 -17.36
C GLY A 52 7.14 -0.12 -17.06
N VAL A 53 6.35 -0.44 -18.09
CA VAL A 53 4.91 -0.71 -17.94
C VAL A 53 4.67 -1.92 -17.05
N ILE A 54 5.41 -3.01 -17.26
CA ILE A 54 5.31 -4.22 -16.43
C ILE A 54 5.61 -3.87 -14.96
N SER A 55 6.69 -3.14 -14.71
CA SER A 55 7.04 -2.70 -13.35
C SER A 55 5.94 -1.82 -12.72
N ALA A 56 5.39 -0.87 -13.47
CA ALA A 56 4.31 -0.01 -13.00
C ALA A 56 3.06 -0.81 -12.62
N ILE A 57 2.71 -1.85 -13.40
CA ILE A 57 1.58 -2.75 -13.10
C ILE A 57 1.81 -3.47 -11.77
N PHE A 58 3.02 -4.00 -11.53
CA PHE A 58 3.34 -4.65 -10.25
C PHE A 58 3.22 -3.69 -9.07
N ILE A 59 3.77 -2.47 -9.18
CA ILE A 59 3.68 -1.46 -8.13
C ILE A 59 2.21 -1.12 -7.85
N PHE A 60 1.39 -0.98 -8.90
CA PHE A 60 -0.04 -0.71 -8.75
C PHE A 60 -0.80 -1.89 -8.11
N GLY A 61 -0.43 -3.12 -8.45
CA GLY A 61 -0.96 -4.33 -7.82
C GLY A 61 -0.64 -4.39 -6.32
N PHE A 62 0.62 -4.15 -5.95
CA PHE A 62 1.04 -4.06 -4.55
C PHE A 62 0.30 -2.94 -3.79
N ALA A 63 0.09 -1.80 -4.44
CA ALA A 63 -0.68 -0.70 -3.88
C ALA A 63 -2.12 -1.11 -3.50
N ARG A 64 -2.78 -1.93 -4.35
CA ARG A 64 -4.12 -2.46 -4.07
C ARG A 64 -4.14 -3.50 -2.95
N ILE A 65 -3.12 -4.35 -2.88
CA ILE A 65 -3.00 -5.33 -1.78
C ILE A 65 -2.85 -4.59 -0.45
N LEU A 66 -2.04 -3.54 -0.40
CA LEU A 66 -1.90 -2.70 0.78
C LEU A 66 -3.21 -1.97 1.15
N GLU A 67 -3.98 -1.46 0.18
CA GLU A 67 -5.33 -0.92 0.44
C GLU A 67 -6.23 -1.97 1.11
N CYS A 68 -6.20 -3.21 0.62
CA CYS A 68 -6.99 -4.30 1.17
C CYS A 68 -6.58 -4.64 2.61
N LEU A 69 -5.27 -4.74 2.87
CA LEU A 69 -4.74 -5.00 4.21
C LEU A 69 -5.04 -3.86 5.19
N GLU A 70 -4.92 -2.60 4.77
CA GLU A 70 -5.25 -1.44 5.59
C GLU A 70 -6.75 -1.46 5.96
N SER A 71 -7.61 -1.83 5.01
CA SER A 71 -9.05 -2.02 5.23
C SER A 71 -9.33 -3.14 6.25
N ILE A 72 -8.75 -4.32 6.07
CA ILE A 72 -8.93 -5.47 6.99
C ILE A 72 -8.45 -5.11 8.40
N THR A 73 -7.29 -4.47 8.52
CA THR A 73 -6.73 -4.07 9.82
C THR A 73 -7.63 -3.06 10.51
N SER A 74 -8.22 -2.11 9.76
CA SER A 74 -9.16 -1.13 10.30
C SER A 74 -10.45 -1.78 10.80
N ILE A 75 -10.95 -2.81 10.09
CA ILE A 75 -12.12 -3.59 10.51
C ILE A 75 -11.79 -4.36 11.78
N LEU A 76 -10.64 -5.05 11.83
CA LEU A 76 -10.19 -5.80 13.00
C LEU A 76 -10.08 -4.92 14.24
N LYS A 77 -9.48 -3.74 14.09
CA LYS A 77 -9.38 -2.75 15.18
C LYS A 77 -10.75 -2.31 15.67
N LYS A 78 -11.71 -2.13 14.76
CA LYS A 78 -13.07 -1.72 15.10
C LYS A 78 -13.82 -2.83 15.85
N THR A 79 -13.71 -4.09 15.40
CA THR A 79 -14.29 -5.23 16.11
C THR A 79 -13.65 -5.47 17.47
N GLU A 80 -12.34 -5.29 17.61
CA GLU A 80 -11.64 -5.46 18.90
C GLU A 80 -12.05 -4.37 19.92
N VAL A 81 -12.26 -3.14 19.45
CA VAL A 81 -12.79 -2.03 20.27
C VAL A 81 -14.24 -2.27 20.66
N ASP A 82 -15.10 -2.71 19.73
CA ASP A 82 -16.51 -3.01 20.03
C ASP A 82 -16.66 -4.22 20.97
N THR A 83 -15.84 -5.27 20.80
CA THR A 83 -15.88 -6.47 21.64
C THR A 83 -15.35 -6.19 23.04
N THR A 84 -14.27 -5.41 23.17
CA THR A 84 -13.71 -5.00 24.47
C THR A 84 -14.65 -4.05 25.21
N SER A 85 -15.30 -3.12 24.50
CA SER A 85 -16.22 -2.15 25.10
C SER A 85 -17.53 -2.79 25.58
N GLN A 86 -18.08 -3.77 24.84
CA GLN A 86 -19.23 -4.55 25.30
C GLN A 86 -18.91 -5.43 26.51
N SER A 87 -17.73 -6.05 26.53
CA SER A 87 -17.29 -6.89 27.66
C SER A 87 -17.12 -6.06 28.95
N LEU A 88 -16.48 -4.89 28.87
CA LEU A 88 -16.31 -3.99 30.02
C LEU A 88 -17.64 -3.38 30.52
N GLY A 89 -18.53 -2.95 29.61
CA GLY A 89 -19.83 -2.39 29.99
C GLY A 89 -20.73 -3.41 30.71
N ASN A 90 -20.66 -4.68 30.31
CA ASN A 90 -21.43 -5.75 30.94
C ASN A 90 -20.81 -6.25 32.26
N ALA A 91 -19.49 -6.14 32.41
CA ALA A 91 -18.80 -6.44 33.66
C ALA A 91 -19.05 -5.36 34.74
N GLY A 92 -19.01 -4.08 34.36
CA GLY A 92 -19.26 -2.96 35.27
C GLY A 92 -20.69 -2.94 35.82
N THR A 93 -21.68 -3.26 35.00
CA THR A 93 -23.10 -3.34 35.42
C THR A 93 -23.42 -4.54 36.31
N LYS A 94 -22.66 -5.64 36.19
CA LYS A 94 -22.75 -6.79 37.11
C LYS A 94 -22.06 -6.52 38.44
N LEU A 95 -20.92 -5.82 38.44
CA LEU A 95 -20.20 -5.41 39.66
C LEU A 95 -20.96 -4.36 40.47
N SER A 96 -21.61 -3.38 39.82
CA SER A 96 -22.47 -2.40 40.51
C SER A 96 -23.68 -3.04 41.17
N LYS A 97 -24.21 -4.15 40.62
CA LYS A 97 -25.26 -4.95 41.27
C LYS A 97 -24.78 -5.74 42.48
N LEU A 98 -23.51 -6.14 42.53
CA LEU A 98 -22.93 -6.80 43.71
C LEU A 98 -22.60 -5.82 44.85
N SER A 99 -22.19 -4.59 44.51
CA SER A 99 -21.88 -3.54 45.49
C SER A 99 -23.10 -3.07 46.30
N GLY A 100 -24.33 -3.35 45.85
CA GLY A 100 -25.56 -3.03 46.57
C GLY A 100 -25.98 -4.07 47.63
N TYR A 101 -25.30 -5.21 47.70
CA TYR A 101 -25.51 -6.21 48.76
C TYR A 101 -24.69 -5.83 50.00
N THR A 102 -25.08 -4.77 50.69
CA THR A 102 -24.66 -4.55 52.07
C THR A 102 -25.36 -5.60 52.94
N MET A 103 -24.62 -6.59 53.44
CA MET A 103 -25.10 -7.54 54.46
C MET A 103 -25.64 -6.75 55.65
N SER A 104 -26.95 -6.83 55.89
CA SER A 104 -27.54 -6.38 57.15
C SER A 104 -26.92 -7.19 58.28
N SER A 105 -26.18 -6.52 59.16
CA SER A 105 -25.62 -7.13 60.36
C SER A 105 -26.72 -7.82 61.19
N PRO A 106 -26.49 -9.05 61.67
CA PRO A 106 -27.50 -9.77 62.45
C PRO A 106 -27.72 -9.06 63.78
N SER A 107 -28.98 -8.70 64.05
CA SER A 107 -29.45 -8.20 65.34
C SER A 107 -29.22 -9.27 66.41
N ARG A 108 -28.47 -8.90 67.45
CA ARG A 108 -28.35 -9.67 68.70
C ARG A 108 -29.47 -9.23 69.63
N ASP A 109 -30.45 -10.10 69.81
CA ASP A 109 -31.35 -10.11 70.98
C ASP A 109 -30.96 -11.29 71.88
#